data_AF-S6CPJ7-F1
#
_entry.id   AF-S6CPJ7-F1
#
_cell.length_a   1.000
_cell.length_b   1.000
_cell.length_c   1.000
_cell.angle_alpha   90.00
_cell.angle_beta   90.00
_cell.angle_gamma   90.00
#
_symmetry.space_group_name_H-M   'P 1'
#
loop_
_entity.id
_entity.type
_entity.pdbx_description
1 polymer ?
#
loop_
_entity_poly.entity_id
_entity_poly.type
_entity_poly.pdbx_seq_one_letter_code
_entity_poly.pdbx_strand_id
1 'polypeptide(L)'
;MILARTYYQSVPNELREASAIDGANEIQHFFKIMLPVCKPIIAVLMLWSFVGMWNSYFDAMIYLNDANLQPLQLVLRSILVQNTPQPGMIADIQSTAEMAKVAEQLKYATIVVSSLPLLIMYPFFQKYFDKGIMVGSVKG
;
A
#
# COMPACT_ATOMS: atom_id res chain seq x y z
N MET A 1 -9.80 -6.77 -7.73
CA MET A 1 -10.11 -7.29 -9.09
C MET A 1 -11.34 -6.64 -9.73
N ILE A 2 -12.45 -6.38 -9.00
CA ILE A 2 -13.66 -5.75 -9.57
C ILE A 2 -13.36 -4.37 -10.18
N LEU A 3 -12.61 -3.51 -9.49
CA LEU A 3 -12.23 -2.17 -9.95
C LEU A 3 -11.51 -2.16 -11.32
N ALA A 4 -10.59 -3.11 -11.55
CA ALA A 4 -9.89 -3.24 -12.82
C ALA A 4 -10.83 -3.60 -13.98
N ARG A 5 -11.76 -4.54 -13.71
CA ARG A 5 -12.76 -4.98 -14.68
C ARG A 5 -13.75 -3.87 -15.01
N THR A 6 -14.23 -3.14 -14.01
CA THR A 6 -15.16 -2.01 -14.22
C THR A 6 -14.49 -0.89 -15.03
N TYR A 7 -13.23 -0.58 -14.74
CA TYR A 7 -12.48 0.40 -15.52
C TYR A 7 -12.32 -0.06 -16.98
N TYR A 8 -11.92 -1.31 -17.20
CA TYR A 8 -11.84 -1.89 -18.56
C TYR A 8 -13.16 -1.78 -19.32
N GLN A 9 -14.29 -2.09 -18.66
CA GLN A 9 -15.63 -1.99 -19.27
C GLN A 9 -16.07 -0.55 -19.54
N SER A 10 -15.48 0.44 -18.87
CA SER A 10 -15.75 1.85 -19.14
C SER A 10 -15.01 2.38 -20.38
N VAL A 11 -13.98 1.65 -20.85
CA VAL A 11 -13.24 2.03 -22.05
C VAL A 11 -14.12 1.84 -23.30
N PRO A 12 -14.27 2.86 -24.17
CA PRO A 12 -15.09 2.75 -25.38
C PRO A 12 -14.58 1.66 -26.32
N ASN A 13 -15.50 0.86 -26.87
CA ASN A 13 -15.17 -0.14 -27.90
C ASN A 13 -14.64 0.50 -29.20
N GLU A 14 -14.95 1.77 -29.42
CA GLU A 14 -14.49 2.58 -30.55
C GLU A 14 -12.95 2.63 -30.66
N LEU A 15 -12.22 2.59 -29.54
CA LEU A 15 -10.76 2.56 -29.53
C LEU A 15 -10.19 1.29 -30.16
N ARG A 16 -10.92 0.17 -30.03
CA ARG A 16 -10.55 -1.10 -30.64
C ARG A 16 -10.83 -1.05 -32.14
N GLU A 17 -11.99 -0.54 -32.55
CA GLU A 17 -12.36 -0.40 -33.95
C GLU A 17 -11.41 0.54 -34.70
N ALA A 18 -11.06 1.69 -34.12
CA ALA A 18 -10.09 2.62 -34.68
C ALA A 18 -8.71 1.95 -34.87
N SER A 19 -8.23 1.22 -33.86
CA SER A 19 -6.93 0.55 -33.97
C SER A 19 -6.90 -0.58 -35.01
N ALA A 20 -8.05 -1.25 -35.22
CA ALA A 20 -8.18 -2.28 -36.25
C ALA A 20 -8.20 -1.66 -37.65
N ILE A 21 -8.84 -0.50 -37.82
CA ILE A 21 -8.81 0.27 -39.07
C ILE A 21 -7.38 0.76 -39.38
N ASP A 22 -6.63 1.17 -38.35
CA ASP A 22 -5.21 1.54 -38.46
C ASP A 22 -4.26 0.34 -38.67
N GLY A 23 -4.80 -0.88 -38.75
CA GLY A 23 -4.04 -2.10 -39.00
C GLY A 23 -3.17 -2.58 -37.83
N ALA A 24 -3.44 -2.09 -36.60
CA ALA A 24 -2.72 -2.55 -35.42
C ALA A 24 -3.09 -4.00 -35.08
N ASN A 25 -2.07 -4.83 -34.85
CA ASN A 25 -2.27 -6.19 -34.34
C ASN A 25 -2.71 -6.16 -32.86
N GLU A 26 -3.36 -7.21 -32.35
CA GLU A 26 -3.89 -7.30 -30.97
C GLU A 26 -2.84 -6.97 -29.89
N ILE A 27 -1.60 -7.48 -30.06
CA ILE A 27 -0.50 -7.19 -29.13
C ILE A 27 -0.15 -5.68 -29.17
N GLN A 28 -0.16 -5.08 -30.36
CA GLN A 28 0.12 -3.65 -30.52
C GLN A 28 -1.00 -2.80 -29.92
N HIS A 29 -2.26 -3.18 -30.13
CA HIS A 29 -3.41 -2.53 -29.50
C HIS A 29 -3.27 -2.57 -27.96
N PHE A 30 -2.97 -3.74 -27.40
CA PHE A 30 -2.83 -3.90 -25.96
C PHE A 30 -1.73 -2.99 -25.39
N PHE A 31 -0.51 -3.04 -25.91
CA PHE A 31 0.60 -2.28 -25.33
C PHE A 31 0.58 -0.78 -25.67
N LYS A 32 0.15 -0.40 -26.88
CA LYS A 32 0.20 1.00 -27.33
C LYS A 32 -1.05 1.81 -27.01
N ILE A 33 -2.22 1.17 -26.88
CA ILE A 33 -3.50 1.86 -26.71
C ILE A 33 -4.11 1.47 -25.36
N MET A 34 -4.33 0.19 -25.12
CA MET A 34 -5.03 -0.27 -23.92
C MET A 34 -4.25 0.01 -22.62
N LEU A 35 -2.97 -0.34 -22.59
CA LEU A 35 -2.08 -0.15 -21.43
C LEU A 35 -1.99 1.33 -20.98
N PRO A 36 -1.74 2.32 -21.87
CA PRO A 36 -1.73 3.72 -21.48
C PRO A 36 -3.08 4.24 -21.00
N VAL A 37 -4.20 3.79 -21.58
CA VAL A 37 -5.55 4.14 -21.13
C VAL A 37 -5.83 3.60 -19.72
N CYS A 38 -5.30 2.42 -19.39
CA CYS A 38 -5.40 1.80 -18.07
C CYS A 38 -4.35 2.28 -17.05
N LYS A 39 -3.44 3.20 -17.39
CA LYS A 39 -2.45 3.73 -16.44
C LYS A 39 -3.04 4.22 -15.11
N PRO A 40 -4.17 4.95 -15.07
CA PRO A 40 -4.74 5.43 -13.81
C PRO A 40 -5.16 4.29 -12.88
N ILE A 41 -5.87 3.27 -13.41
CA ILE A 41 -6.32 2.14 -12.59
C ILE A 41 -5.15 1.26 -12.13
N ILE A 42 -4.12 1.08 -12.96
CA ILE A 42 -2.91 0.36 -12.58
C ILE A 42 -2.21 1.08 -11.41
N ALA A 43 -2.12 2.41 -11.44
CA ALA A 43 -1.55 3.19 -10.34
C ALA A 43 -2.33 2.99 -9.03
N VAL A 44 -3.67 3.00 -9.08
CA VAL A 44 -4.52 2.74 -7.91
C VAL A 44 -4.30 1.33 -7.36
N LEU A 45 -4.25 0.31 -8.22
CA LEU A 45 -4.00 -1.07 -7.81
C LEU A 45 -2.61 -1.24 -7.18
N MET A 46 -1.57 -0.65 -7.80
CA MET A 46 -0.22 -0.66 -7.26
C MET A 46 -0.16 -0.01 -5.88
N LEU A 47 -0.81 1.15 -5.70
CA LEU A 47 -0.90 1.81 -4.40
C LEU A 47 -1.57 0.89 -3.39
N TRP A 48 -2.74 0.32 -3.72
CA TRP A 48 -3.47 -0.53 -2.80
C TRP A 48 -2.65 -1.78 -2.38
N SER A 49 -2.00 -2.42 -3.33
CA SER A 49 -1.09 -3.54 -3.06
C SER A 49 0.13 -3.12 -2.24
N PHE A 50 0.74 -1.97 -2.54
CA PHE A 50 1.87 -1.44 -1.77
C PHE A 50 1.45 -1.17 -0.32
N VAL A 51 0.34 -0.47 -0.11
CA VAL A 51 -0.19 -0.18 1.23
C VAL A 51 -0.48 -1.47 1.98
N GLY A 52 -1.07 -2.46 1.31
CA GLY A 52 -1.32 -3.78 1.89
C GLY A 52 -0.03 -4.47 2.34
N MET A 53 0.99 -4.51 1.47
CA MET A 53 2.28 -5.13 1.79
C MET A 53 3.03 -4.36 2.90
N TRP A 54 3.02 -3.03 2.83
CA TRP A 54 3.64 -2.15 3.83
C TRP A 54 3.01 -2.29 5.23
N ASN A 55 1.72 -2.61 5.28
CA ASN A 55 0.99 -2.87 6.52
C ASN A 55 0.90 -4.36 6.85
N SER A 56 1.53 -5.26 6.08
CA SER A 56 1.46 -6.69 6.33
C SER A 56 2.26 -7.07 7.57
N TYR A 57 1.52 -7.35 8.64
CA TYR A 57 2.04 -7.80 9.92
C TYR A 57 1.77 -9.31 10.13
N PHE A 58 0.52 -9.72 9.94
CA PHE A 58 0.08 -11.07 10.32
C PHE A 58 0.68 -12.15 9.43
N ASP A 59 0.66 -11.93 8.11
CA ASP A 59 1.28 -12.86 7.16
C ASP A 59 2.79 -12.97 7.43
N ALA A 60 3.45 -11.84 7.64
CA ALA A 60 4.86 -11.80 7.99
C ALA A 60 5.18 -12.57 9.28
N MET A 61 4.36 -12.42 10.32
CA MET A 61 4.53 -13.13 11.59
C MET A 61 4.42 -14.65 11.42
N ILE A 62 3.55 -15.12 10.52
CA ILE A 62 3.32 -16.55 10.30
C ILE A 62 4.41 -17.15 9.41
N TYR A 63 4.79 -16.46 8.35
CA TYR A 63 5.65 -17.02 7.30
C TYR A 63 7.15 -16.73 7.49
N LEU A 64 7.52 -15.70 8.26
CA LEU A 64 8.92 -15.28 8.40
C LEU A 64 9.48 -15.67 9.77
N ASN A 65 10.44 -16.59 9.75
CA ASN A 65 11.21 -17.00 10.94
C ASN A 65 12.56 -16.27 11.06
N ASP A 66 13.13 -15.76 9.96
CA ASP A 66 14.40 -15.03 9.96
C ASP A 66 14.17 -13.55 10.31
N ALA A 67 14.85 -13.08 11.36
CA ALA A 67 14.78 -11.70 11.83
C ALA A 67 15.20 -10.67 10.76
N ASN A 68 16.11 -11.03 9.85
CA ASN A 68 16.59 -10.13 8.80
C ASN A 68 15.58 -9.89 7.68
N LEU A 69 14.56 -10.75 7.57
CA LEU A 69 13.50 -10.64 6.57
C LEU A 69 12.23 -10.02 7.13
N GLN A 70 12.17 -9.74 8.44
CA GLN A 70 10.97 -9.23 9.07
C GLN A 70 10.65 -7.81 8.60
N PRO A 71 9.41 -7.53 8.19
CA PRO A 71 9.01 -6.20 7.81
C PRO A 71 9.00 -5.30 9.04
N LEU A 72 9.17 -4.00 8.78
CA LEU A 72 9.17 -2.96 9.81
C LEU A 72 7.99 -3.12 10.78
N GLN A 73 6.77 -3.36 10.29
CA GLN A 73 5.57 -3.51 11.12
C GLN A 73 5.68 -4.63 12.16
N LEU A 74 6.31 -5.75 11.82
CA LEU A 74 6.50 -6.89 12.71
C LEU A 74 7.55 -6.58 13.79
N VAL A 75 8.69 -6.01 13.38
CA VAL A 75 9.77 -5.62 14.29
C VAL A 75 9.30 -4.57 15.30
N LEU A 76 8.56 -3.56 14.85
CA LEU A 76 8.05 -2.53 15.73
C LEU A 76 7.10 -3.10 16.79
N ARG A 77 6.23 -4.04 16.40
CA ARG A 77 5.32 -4.69 17.33
C ARG A 77 6.06 -5.57 18.33
N SER A 78 7.07 -6.34 17.89
CA SER A 78 7.84 -7.18 18.80
C SER A 78 8.53 -6.33 19.86
N ILE A 79 9.07 -5.17 19.49
CA ILE A 79 9.65 -4.23 20.44
C ILE A 79 8.60 -3.68 21.41
N LEU A 80 7.43 -3.26 20.94
CA LEU A 80 6.37 -2.74 21.81
C LEU A 80 5.84 -3.79 22.82
N VAL A 81 5.74 -5.05 22.40
CA VAL A 81 5.25 -6.16 23.24
C VAL A 81 6.33 -6.66 24.19
N GLN A 82 7.62 -6.66 23.79
CA GLN A 82 8.71 -7.08 24.66
C GLN A 82 9.05 -6.04 25.74
N ASN A 83 8.72 -4.76 25.53
CA ASN A 83 8.94 -3.70 26.52
C ASN A 83 7.84 -3.58 27.59
N THR A 84 6.78 -4.42 27.57
CA THR A 84 5.87 -4.48 28.71
C THR A 84 6.52 -5.29 29.86
N PRO A 85 6.75 -4.70 31.04
CA PRO A 85 7.40 -5.39 32.15
C PRO A 85 6.60 -6.63 32.54
N GLN A 86 7.29 -7.78 32.63
CA GLN A 86 6.66 -9.04 33.04
C GLN A 86 6.15 -8.93 34.48
N PRO A 87 4.88 -9.28 34.75
CA PRO A 87 4.34 -9.26 36.12
C PRO A 87 5.15 -10.22 36.99
N GLY A 88 5.97 -9.69 37.91
CA GLY A 88 6.80 -10.49 38.83
C GLY A 88 8.29 -10.17 38.81
N MET A 89 8.80 -9.38 37.87
CA MET A 89 10.15 -8.81 37.98
C MET A 89 10.13 -7.58 38.90
N ILE A 90 10.80 -7.66 40.04
CA ILE A 90 11.12 -6.49 40.87
C ILE A 90 12.22 -5.71 40.14
N ALA A 91 11.82 -4.91 39.15
CA ALA A 91 12.66 -3.85 38.61
C ALA A 91 12.40 -2.60 39.44
N ASP A 92 13.45 -1.86 39.81
CA ASP A 92 13.33 -0.55 40.47
C ASP A 92 12.21 0.27 39.79
N ILE A 93 11.33 0.89 40.58
CA ILE A 93 10.22 1.70 40.06
C ILE A 93 10.75 2.76 39.08
N GLN A 94 11.97 3.25 39.33
CA GLN A 94 12.68 4.21 38.48
C GLN A 94 13.16 3.61 37.15
N SER A 95 13.69 2.37 37.14
CA SER A 95 14.10 1.70 35.89
C SER A 95 12.90 1.24 35.05
N THR A 96 11.79 0.90 35.71
CA THR A 96 10.52 0.59 35.04
C THR A 96 9.91 1.83 34.39
N ALA A 97 9.98 2.99 35.07
CA ALA A 97 9.51 4.26 34.52
C ALA A 97 10.36 4.74 33.33
N GLU A 98 11.68 4.57 33.38
CA GLU A 98 12.58 4.90 32.26
C GLU A 98 12.35 3.98 31.05
N MET A 99 12.19 2.67 31.25
CA MET A 99 11.85 1.73 30.16
C MET A 99 10.47 2.04 29.55
N ALA A 100 9.46 2.37 30.37
CA ALA A 100 8.16 2.76 29.87
C ALA A 100 8.21 4.04 29.00
N LYS A 101 9.02 5.03 29.40
CA LYS A 101 9.24 6.26 28.64
C LYS A 101 9.92 5.99 27.29
N VAL A 102 10.93 5.12 27.26
CA VAL A 102 11.60 4.70 26.02
C VAL A 102 10.64 3.93 25.11
N ALA A 103 9.82 3.04 25.66
CA ALA A 103 8.82 2.28 24.91
C ALA A 103 7.76 3.21 24.29
N GLU A 104 7.32 4.23 25.03
CA GLU A 104 6.38 5.23 24.54
C GLU A 104 6.99 6.11 23.42
N GLN A 105 8.25 6.52 23.56
CA GLN A 105 8.97 7.23 22.50
C GLN A 105 9.13 6.37 21.24
N LEU A 106 9.44 5.09 21.39
CA LEU A 106 9.52 4.15 20.26
C LEU A 106 8.17 3.98 19.58
N LYS A 107 7.07 3.94 20.34
CA LYS A 107 5.70 3.87 19.81
C LYS A 107 5.36 5.09 18.95
N TYR A 108 5.71 6.29 19.39
CA TYR A 108 5.48 7.50 18.60
C TYR A 108 6.39 7.57 17.37
N ALA A 109 7.67 7.25 17.51
CA ALA A 109 8.61 7.18 16.39
C ALA A 109 8.14 6.17 15.32
N THR A 110 7.63 5.03 15.76
CA THR A 110 7.00 4.00 14.92
C THR A 110 5.85 4.55 14.08
N ILE A 111 4.92 5.27 14.70
CA ILE A 111 3.76 5.84 13.98
C ILE A 111 4.23 6.83 12.92
N VAL A 112 5.21 7.66 13.24
CA VAL A 112 5.77 8.63 12.29
C VAL A 112 6.46 7.92 11.13
N VAL A 113 7.37 6.98 11.40
CA VAL A 113 8.12 6.26 10.36
C VAL A 113 7.21 5.38 9.50
N SER A 114 6.18 4.76 10.08
CA SER A 114 5.24 3.91 9.33
C SER A 114 4.28 4.71 8.43
N SER A 115 3.92 5.94 8.84
CA SER A 115 3.04 6.83 8.06
C SER A 115 3.76 7.69 7.03
N LEU A 116 5.05 7.96 7.21
CA LEU A 116 5.84 8.81 6.31
C LEU A 116 5.84 8.37 4.83
N PRO A 117 6.00 7.09 4.47
CA PRO A 117 5.94 6.65 3.08
C PRO A 117 4.57 6.83 2.45
N LEU A 118 3.50 6.64 3.24
CA LEU A 118 2.12 6.86 2.78
C LEU A 118 1.89 8.34 2.45
N LEU A 119 2.40 9.24 3.29
CA LEU A 119 2.35 10.69 3.07
C LEU A 119 3.15 11.11 1.84
N ILE A 120 4.35 10.55 1.63
CA ILE A 120 5.17 10.85 0.46
C ILE A 120 4.50 10.34 -0.83
N MET A 121 3.90 9.16 -0.80
CA MET A 121 3.20 8.60 -1.96
C MET A 121 1.95 9.38 -2.33
N TYR A 122 1.22 9.91 -1.36
CA TYR A 122 -0.05 10.62 -1.56
C TYR A 122 -0.04 11.61 -2.75
N PRO A 123 0.89 12.60 -2.85
CA PRO A 123 0.93 13.53 -3.99
C PRO A 123 1.21 12.85 -5.34
N PHE A 124 1.95 11.75 -5.37
CA PHE A 124 2.21 11.02 -6.63
C PHE A 124 0.96 10.32 -7.16
N PHE A 125 0.09 9.84 -6.27
CA PHE A 125 -1.13 9.13 -6.63
C PHE A 125 -2.35 10.03 -6.79
N GLN A 126 -2.37 11.20 -6.13
CA GLN A 126 -3.45 12.19 -6.23
C GLN A 126 -3.79 12.53 -7.70
N LYS A 127 -2.77 12.81 -8.53
CA LYS A 127 -2.96 13.12 -9.96
C LYS A 127 -3.60 11.99 -10.79
N TYR A 128 -3.51 10.74 -10.33
CA TYR A 128 -4.12 9.58 -10.99
C TYR A 128 -5.53 9.29 -10.46
N PHE A 129 -5.77 9.59 -9.17
CA PHE A 129 -7.09 9.48 -8.55
C PHE A 129 -8.09 10.47 -9.16
N ASP A 130 -7.70 11.73 -9.37
CA ASP A 130 -8.55 12.76 -9.99
C ASP A 130 -8.96 12.37 -11.42
N LYS A 131 -8.13 11.61 -12.14
CA LYS A 131 -8.43 11.13 -13.50
C LYS A 131 -9.21 9.82 -13.51
N GLY A 132 -8.97 8.94 -12.54
CA GLY A 132 -9.57 7.60 -12.48
C GLY A 132 -11.00 7.60 -11.92
N ILE A 133 -11.30 8.45 -10.93
CA ILE A 133 -12.65 8.55 -10.35
C ILE A 133 -13.60 9.32 -11.28
N MET A 134 -13.12 10.39 -11.92
CA MET A 134 -13.96 11.23 -12.78
C MET A 134 -14.57 10.44 -13.95
N VAL A 135 -13.89 9.41 -14.49
CA VAL A 135 -14.46 8.54 -15.54
C VAL A 135 -15.59 7.64 -15.01
N GLY A 136 -15.55 7.25 -13.73
CA GLY A 136 -16.61 6.47 -13.09
C GLY A 136 -17.82 7.30 -12.65
N SER A 137 -17.65 8.62 -12.46
CA SER A 137 -18.69 9.53 -11.94
C SER A 137 -19.55 10.20 -13.02
N VAL A 138 -19.20 10.16 -14.31
CA VAL A 138 -20.02 10.76 -15.39
C VAL A 138 -21.23 9.90 -15.81
N LYS A 139 -21.60 8.89 -15.01
CA LYS A 139 -22.83 8.10 -15.20
C LYS A 139 -23.87 8.30 -14.09
N GLY A 140 -23.73 9.37 -13.31
CA GLY A 140 -24.76 9.88 -12.39
C GLY A 140 -25.44 11.11 -12.95
#